data_AF-A0A7J9Q1A4-F1
#
_entry.id   AF-A0A7J9Q1A4-F1
#
_cell.length_a   1.000
_cell.length_b   1.000
_cell.length_c   1.000
_cell.angle_alpha   90.00
_cell.angle_beta   90.00
_cell.angle_gamma   90.00
#
_symmetry.space_group_name_H-M   'P 1'
#
loop_
_entity.id
_entity.type
_entity.pdbx_description
1 polymer ?
#
loop_
_entity_poly.entity_id
_entity_poly.type
_entity_poly.pdbx_seq_one_letter_code
_entity_poly.pdbx_strand_id
1 'polypeptide(L)'
;MNENEVIRYEKFCQFKAEIRSSGNYLIVGIDVAKDRHHAFFGTAAGRTLLKRLIFDNNQAGFKQLMTRASQLQIAHGLSRVVYGLEPTGNYHKPLSSWLLEQDQMLILV
;
A
#
# COMPACT_ATOMS: atom_id res chain seq x y z
N MET A 1 3.73 1.17 27.09
CA MET A 1 3.21 1.82 25.86
C MET A 1 4.24 2.85 25.48
N ASN A 2 5.04 2.58 24.44
CA ASN A 2 6.20 3.39 24.12
C ASN A 2 5.77 4.72 23.49
N GLU A 3 6.34 5.85 23.89
CA GLU A 3 6.07 7.17 23.26
C GLU A 3 6.28 7.14 21.73
N ASN A 4 7.21 6.30 21.26
CA ASN A 4 7.44 6.04 19.84
C ASN A 4 6.23 5.39 19.12
N GLU A 5 5.44 4.56 19.81
CA GLU A 5 4.21 3.95 19.26
C GLU A 5 3.09 4.99 19.18
N VAL A 6 2.96 5.86 20.19
CA VAL A 6 1.98 6.95 20.21
C VAL A 6 2.25 7.93 19.06
N ILE A 7 3.51 8.34 18.86
CA ILE A 7 3.91 9.24 17.77
C ILE A 7 3.66 8.60 16.39
N ARG A 8 3.90 7.30 16.23
CA ARG A 8 3.59 6.58 14.97
C ARG A 8 2.10 6.54 14.70
N TYR A 9 1.29 6.28 15.73
CA TYR A 9 -0.16 6.23 15.60
C TYR A 9 -0.77 7.60 15.29
N GLU A 10 -0.30 8.67 15.94
CA GLU A 10 -0.75 10.03 15.65
C GLU A 10 -0.38 10.47 14.23
N LYS A 11 0.88 10.24 13.81
CA LYS A 11 1.32 10.50 12.43
C LYS A 11 0.49 9.72 11.42
N PHE A 12 0.17 8.46 11.71
CA PHE A 12 -0.70 7.65 10.88
C PHE A 12 -2.14 8.20 10.81
N CYS A 13 -2.69 8.67 11.94
CA CYS A 13 -4.00 9.31 11.97
C CYS A 13 -4.05 10.62 11.18
N GLN A 14 -3.00 11.44 11.31
CA GLN A 14 -2.85 12.70 10.59
C GLN A 14 -2.73 12.45 9.08
N PHE A 15 -1.92 11.47 8.70
CA PHE A 15 -1.77 11.03 7.31
C PHE A 15 -3.07 10.45 6.73
N LYS A 16 -3.81 9.64 7.49
CA LYS A 16 -5.15 9.16 7.10
C LYS A 16 -6.11 10.32 6.83
N ALA A 17 -6.08 11.36 7.67
CA ALA A 17 -6.93 12.54 7.50
C ALA A 17 -6.55 13.33 6.24
N GLU A 18 -5.25 13.50 5.98
CA GLU A 18 -4.74 14.15 4.78
C GLU A 18 -5.14 13.41 3.50
N ILE A 19 -4.94 12.09 3.45
CA ILE A 19 -5.36 11.27 2.31
C ILE A 19 -6.86 11.44 2.04
N ARG A 20 -7.68 11.32 3.10
CA ARG A 20 -9.15 11.44 3.01
C ARG A 20 -9.59 12.78 2.45
N SER A 21 -8.91 13.86 2.81
CA SER A 21 -9.21 15.22 2.33
C SER A 21 -8.84 15.42 0.86
N SER A 22 -7.78 14.76 0.37
CA SER A 22 -7.26 14.98 -0.98
C SER A 22 -7.99 14.20 -2.08
N GLY A 23 -8.76 13.16 -1.75
CA GLY A 23 -9.64 12.41 -2.68
C GLY A 23 -8.96 11.65 -3.84
N ASN A 24 -7.71 11.98 -4.17
CA ASN A 24 -7.00 11.56 -5.38
C ASN A 24 -5.99 10.44 -5.14
N TYR A 25 -6.05 9.79 -3.98
CA TYR A 25 -5.14 8.72 -3.60
C TYR A 25 -5.77 7.34 -3.82
N LEU A 26 -5.01 6.48 -4.50
CA LEU A 26 -5.17 5.04 -4.49
C LEU A 26 -4.44 4.46 -3.28
N ILE A 27 -5.18 3.77 -2.41
CA ILE A 27 -4.64 3.07 -1.25
C ILE A 27 -4.51 1.59 -1.63
N VAL A 28 -3.31 1.05 -1.50
CA VAL A 28 -3.00 -0.36 -1.72
C VAL A 28 -2.62 -0.98 -0.38
N GLY A 29 -3.51 -1.73 0.23
CA GLY A 29 -3.23 -2.48 1.46
C GLY A 29 -2.67 -3.86 1.12
N ILE A 30 -1.51 -4.22 1.66
CA ILE A 30 -0.82 -5.47 1.35
C ILE A 30 -0.62 -6.25 2.64
N ASP A 31 -1.29 -7.40 2.72
CA ASP A 31 -1.00 -8.44 3.69
C ASP A 31 0.13 -9.32 3.14
N VAL A 32 1.29 -9.21 3.77
CA VAL A 32 2.51 -9.89 3.34
C VAL A 32 2.54 -11.29 3.94
N ALA A 33 2.40 -12.34 3.13
CA ALA A 33 2.73 -13.71 3.56
C ALA A 33 4.09 -14.19 3.01
N LYS A 34 4.52 -15.40 3.42
CA LYS A 34 5.79 -16.01 3.03
C LYS A 34 5.94 -16.16 1.50
N ASP A 35 4.97 -16.81 0.87
CA ASP A 35 5.06 -17.18 -0.55
C ASP A 35 4.21 -16.27 -1.45
N ARG A 36 3.01 -15.88 -0.98
CA ARG A 36 2.05 -15.07 -1.74
C ARG A 36 1.49 -13.93 -0.90
N HIS A 37 1.49 -12.74 -1.45
CA HIS A 37 0.94 -11.56 -0.82
C HIS A 37 -0.49 -11.31 -1.30
N HIS A 38 -1.28 -10.70 -0.43
CA HIS A 38 -2.66 -10.33 -0.71
C HIS A 38 -2.77 -8.81 -0.71
N ALA A 39 -3.04 -8.24 -1.89
CA ALA A 39 -3.27 -6.81 -2.05
C ALA A 39 -4.76 -6.49 -2.19
N PHE A 40 -5.17 -5.43 -1.52
CA PHE A 40 -6.46 -4.77 -1.63
C PHE A 40 -6.25 -3.37 -2.19
N PHE A 41 -7.17 -2.90 -3.03
CA PHE A 41 -7.13 -1.56 -3.61
C PHE A 41 -8.40 -0.81 -3.26
N GLY A 42 -8.23 0.37 -2.67
CA GLY A 42 -9.31 1.26 -2.33
C GLY A 42 -8.95 2.72 -2.58
N THR A 43 -9.95 3.59 -2.51
CA THR A 43 -9.73 5.04 -2.54
C THR A 43 -9.69 5.61 -1.13
N ALA A 44 -9.12 6.81 -1.00
CA ALA A 44 -9.19 7.62 0.19
C ALA A 44 -10.62 7.80 0.76
N ALA A 45 -11.61 7.85 -0.12
CA ALA A 45 -13.03 8.00 0.23
C ALA A 45 -13.67 6.70 0.78
N GLY A 46 -12.89 5.63 0.98
CA GLY A 46 -13.39 4.36 1.50
C GLY A 46 -14.05 3.45 0.45
N ARG A 47 -13.96 3.80 -0.84
CA ARG A 47 -14.48 2.95 -1.92
C ARG A 47 -13.47 1.85 -2.22
N THR A 48 -13.93 0.60 -2.18
CA THR A 48 -13.13 -0.54 -2.67
C THR A 48 -13.15 -0.55 -4.19
N LEU A 49 -11.97 -0.58 -4.82
CA LEU A 49 -11.80 -0.72 -6.27
C LEU A 49 -11.51 -2.16 -6.68
N LEU A 50 -10.63 -2.84 -5.93
CA LEU A 50 -10.32 -4.24 -6.13
C LEU A 50 -10.17 -4.93 -4.78
N LYS A 51 -11.03 -5.93 -4.54
CA LYS A 51 -11.10 -6.63 -3.25
C LYS A 51 -9.88 -7.50 -2.96
N ARG A 52 -9.27 -8.09 -4.00
CA ARG A 52 -8.15 -9.01 -3.83
C ARG A 52 -7.32 -9.14 -5.10
N LEU A 53 -6.02 -8.95 -4.96
CA LEU A 53 -4.99 -9.36 -5.90
C LEU A 53 -4.02 -10.26 -5.15
N ILE A 54 -3.82 -11.48 -5.64
CA ILE A 54 -2.81 -12.39 -5.09
C ILE A 54 -1.61 -12.33 -6.03
N PHE A 55 -0.43 -12.09 -5.48
CA PHE A 55 0.82 -12.04 -6.24
C PHE A 55 1.95 -12.72 -5.45
N ASP A 56 2.91 -13.29 -6.15
CA ASP A 56 4.01 -14.01 -5.53
C ASP A 56 5.07 -13.05 -4.96
N ASN A 57 5.82 -13.49 -3.96
CA ASN A 57 6.93 -12.74 -3.36
C ASN A 57 8.19 -12.76 -4.26
N ASN A 58 8.06 -12.25 -5.48
CA ASN A 58 9.13 -12.13 -6.46
C ASN A 58 8.93 -10.91 -7.35
N GLN A 59 9.95 -10.57 -8.14
CA GLN A 59 9.93 -9.38 -9.00
C GLN A 59 8.78 -9.39 -10.02
N ALA A 60 8.35 -10.55 -10.53
CA ALA A 60 7.23 -10.64 -11.45
C ALA A 60 5.90 -10.32 -10.75
N GLY A 61 5.71 -10.82 -9.53
CA GLY A 61 4.57 -10.48 -8.67
C GLY A 61 4.54 -8.98 -8.31
N PHE A 62 5.69 -8.38 -8.02
CA PHE A 62 5.78 -6.95 -7.70
C PHE A 62 5.41 -6.08 -8.92
N LYS A 63 5.88 -6.46 -10.12
CA LYS A 63 5.47 -5.81 -11.38
C LYS A 63 3.97 -5.95 -11.62
N GLN A 64 3.39 -7.12 -11.32
CA GLN A 64 1.94 -7.33 -11.43
C GLN A 64 1.17 -6.38 -10.51
N LEU A 65 1.60 -6.25 -9.25
CA LEU A 65 1.03 -5.31 -8.28
C LEU A 65 1.04 -3.87 -8.82
N MET A 66 2.21 -3.38 -9.26
CA MET A 66 2.37 -2.01 -9.75
C MET A 66 1.58 -1.75 -11.04
N THR A 67 1.55 -2.73 -11.94
CA THR A 67 0.74 -2.64 -13.17
C THR A 67 -0.74 -2.52 -12.84
N ARG A 68 -1.24 -3.31 -11.88
CA ARG A 68 -2.64 -3.22 -11.43
C ARG A 68 -2.93 -1.90 -10.74
N ALA A 69 -2.01 -1.39 -9.92
CA ALA A 69 -2.14 -0.07 -9.31
C ALA A 69 -2.26 1.04 -10.37
N SER A 70 -1.36 1.04 -11.36
CA SER A 70 -1.37 2.03 -12.45
C SER A 70 -2.65 1.96 -13.30
N GLN A 71 -3.13 0.76 -13.62
CA GLN A 71 -4.41 0.57 -14.33
C GLN A 71 -5.58 1.18 -13.55
N LEU A 72 -5.64 0.96 -12.23
CA LEU A 72 -6.69 1.52 -11.38
C LEU A 72 -6.56 3.04 -11.22
N GLN A 73 -5.33 3.56 -11.15
CA GLN A 73 -5.12 5.02 -11.16
C GLN A 73 -5.70 5.66 -12.41
N ILE A 74 -5.36 5.13 -13.59
CA ILE A 74 -5.84 5.68 -14.87
C ILE A 74 -7.36 5.54 -14.98
N ALA A 75 -7.91 4.36 -14.64
CA ALA A 75 -9.34 4.10 -14.73
C ALA A 75 -10.20 4.99 -13.80
N HIS A 76 -9.64 5.40 -12.66
CA HIS A 76 -10.35 6.19 -11.66
C HIS A 76 -9.85 7.64 -11.52
N GLY A 77 -8.91 8.08 -12.37
CA GLY A 77 -8.36 9.45 -12.33
C GLY A 77 -7.58 9.78 -11.06
N LEU A 78 -6.95 8.78 -10.42
CA LEU A 78 -6.21 8.96 -9.17
C LEU A 78 -4.74 9.33 -9.46
N SER A 79 -4.28 10.45 -8.92
CA SER A 79 -2.95 11.00 -9.22
C SER A 79 -1.82 10.40 -8.36
N ARG A 80 -2.15 9.77 -7.23
CA ARG A 80 -1.16 9.25 -6.28
C ARG A 80 -1.49 7.83 -5.83
N VAL A 81 -0.47 7.02 -5.54
CA VAL A 81 -0.61 5.70 -4.91
C VAL A 81 0.13 5.67 -3.59
N VAL A 82 -0.46 5.04 -2.59
CA VAL A 82 0.17 4.75 -1.31
C VAL A 82 0.06 3.26 -1.04
N TYR A 83 1.19 2.62 -0.75
CA TYR A 83 1.26 1.21 -0.41
C TYR A 83 1.39 1.06 1.10
N GLY A 84 0.35 0.53 1.74
CA GLY A 84 0.36 0.13 3.15
C GLY A 84 0.71 -1.34 3.26
N LEU A 85 1.83 -1.67 3.91
CA LEU A 85 2.27 -3.05 4.11
C LEU A 85 2.08 -3.41 5.57
N GLU A 86 1.38 -4.51 5.81
CA GLU A 86 1.33 -5.16 7.12
C GLU A 86 2.47 -6.19 7.18
N PRO A 87 3.51 -5.95 8.00
CA PRO A 87 4.71 -6.76 7.99
C PRO A 87 4.51 -8.08 8.76
N THR A 88 4.47 -9.20 8.03
CA THR A 88 4.61 -10.53 8.65
C THR A 88 6.08 -10.96 8.65
N GLY A 89 6.72 -10.93 9.81
CA GLY A 89 8.13 -11.32 9.97
C GLY A 89 9.05 -10.49 9.06
N ASN A 90 9.99 -11.15 8.37
CA ASN A 90 10.96 -10.50 7.47
C ASN A 90 10.54 -10.53 5.99
N TYR A 91 9.36 -11.07 5.65
CA TYR A 91 8.97 -11.33 4.26
C TYR A 91 8.60 -10.07 3.48
N HIS A 92 8.37 -8.94 4.17
CA HIS A 92 8.04 -7.66 3.55
C HIS A 92 9.26 -6.97 2.94
N LYS A 93 10.48 -7.33 3.38
CA LYS A 93 11.73 -6.66 2.99
C LYS A 93 11.94 -6.59 1.48
N PRO A 94 11.79 -7.69 0.71
CA PRO A 94 11.99 -7.65 -0.75
C PRO A 94 11.00 -6.70 -1.43
N LEU A 95 9.73 -6.74 -1.02
CA LEU A 95 8.69 -5.87 -1.56
C LEU A 95 8.92 -4.40 -1.20
N SER A 96 9.24 -4.10 0.07
CA SER A 96 9.49 -2.74 0.51
C SER A 96 10.71 -2.13 -0.17
N SER A 97 11.81 -2.89 -0.31
CA SER A 97 13.00 -2.41 -1.02
C SER A 97 12.69 -2.13 -2.49
N TRP A 98 11.96 -3.03 -3.15
CA TRP A 98 11.58 -2.84 -4.55
C TRP A 98 10.68 -1.61 -4.75
N LEU A 99 9.70 -1.38 -3.86
CA LEU A 99 8.83 -0.20 -3.94
C LEU A 99 9.61 1.10 -3.71
N LEU A 100 10.58 1.11 -2.79
CA LEU A 100 11.45 2.26 -2.55
C LEU A 100 12.36 2.55 -3.76
N GLU A 101 12.88 1.52 -4.42
CA GLU A 101 13.65 1.67 -5.67
C GLU A 101 12.82 2.27 -6.81
N GLN A 102 11.49 2.09 -6.79
CA GLN A 102 10.56 2.67 -7.76
C GLN A 102 9.99 4.04 -7.32
N ASP A 103 10.57 4.67 -6.30
CA ASP A 103 10.15 5.97 -5.73
C ASP A 103 8.67 5.99 -5.32
N GLN A 104 8.16 4.84 -4.84
CA GLN A 104 6.76 4.71 -4.43
C GLN A 104 6.57 5.05 -2.95
N MET A 105 5.43 5.68 -2.63
CA MET A 105 5.09 6.01 -1.25
C MET A 105 4.69 4.75 -0.47
N LEU A 106 5.48 4.42 0.53
CA LEU A 106 5.35 3.22 1.36
C LEU A 106 5.05 3.57 2.82
N ILE A 107 4.14 2.85 3.44
CA ILE A 107 3.88 2.92 4.88
C ILE A 107 3.85 1.51 5.44
N LEU A 108 4.63 1.29 6.48
CA LEU A 108 4.54 0.10 7.31
C LEU A 108 3.44 0.35 8.35
N VAL A 109 2.45 -0.54 8.38
CA VAL A 109 1.30 -0.49 9.30
C VAL A 109 1.48 -1.48 10.43
#